data_AF-A0AAW5VG35-F1
#
_entry.id   AF-A0AAW5VG35-F1
#
_cell.length_a   1.000
_cell.length_b   1.000
_cell.length_c   1.000
_cell.angle_alpha   90.00
_cell.angle_beta   90.00
_cell.angle_gamma   90.00
#
_symmetry.space_group_name_H-M   'P 1'
#
loop_
_entity.id
_entity.type
_entity.pdbx_description
1 polymer ?
#
loop_
_entity_poly.entity_id
_entity_poly.type
_entity_poly.pdbx_seq_one_letter_code
_entity_poly.pdbx_strand_id
1 'polypeptide(L)'
;MSEEIKERFEFILDSIVIIENRFLKIKFPDDLINSEDGITILDSIAMRLQAIGDNVKSVVKLDSQFLNKYPNTEWEKIMKMRDVISHHYEGLDHEIIFNICKDKLPKLKISVEFILSQLNGV
;
A
#
# COMPACT_ATOMS: atom_id res chain seq x y z
N MET A 1 -5.58 13.80 -16.89
CA MET A 1 -6.53 12.79 -16.35
C MET A 1 -6.03 11.35 -16.47
N SER A 2 -5.91 10.72 -17.65
CA SER A 2 -5.40 9.32 -17.70
C SER A 2 -3.94 9.21 -17.27
N GLU A 3 -3.10 10.18 -17.65
CA GLU A 3 -1.68 10.21 -17.28
C GLU A 3 -1.48 10.39 -15.78
N GLU A 4 -2.20 11.35 -15.16
CA GLU A 4 -2.14 11.55 -13.71
C GLU A 4 -2.59 10.31 -12.93
N ILE A 5 -3.64 9.60 -13.39
CA ILE A 5 -4.08 8.35 -12.75
C ILE A 5 -2.98 7.28 -12.88
N LYS A 6 -2.36 7.17 -14.05
CA LYS A 6 -1.24 6.26 -14.29
C LYS A 6 -0.08 6.54 -13.34
N GLU A 7 0.34 7.80 -13.19
CA GLU A 7 1.39 8.22 -12.26
C GLU A 7 1.06 7.81 -10.80
N ARG A 8 -0.21 7.87 -10.38
CA ARG A 8 -0.63 7.39 -9.05
C ARG A 8 -0.41 5.88 -8.90
N PHE A 9 -0.75 5.10 -9.93
CA PHE A 9 -0.56 3.65 -9.89
C PHE A 9 0.91 3.24 -10.00
N GLU A 10 1.72 3.97 -10.76
CA GLU A 10 3.18 3.77 -10.81
C GLU A 10 3.80 4.03 -9.43
N PHE A 11 3.43 5.13 -8.78
CA PHE A 11 3.88 5.41 -7.41
C PHE A 11 3.45 4.33 -6.41
N ILE A 12 2.22 3.82 -6.53
CA ILE A 12 1.73 2.73 -5.68
C ILE A 12 2.58 1.48 -5.91
N LEU A 13 2.85 1.11 -7.16
CA LEU A 13 3.68 -0.05 -7.50
C LEU A 13 5.10 0.08 -6.92
N ASP A 14 5.73 1.23 -7.12
CA ASP A 14 7.06 1.50 -6.56
C ASP A 14 7.07 1.41 -5.03
N SER A 15 6.05 1.95 -4.38
CA SER A 15 5.92 1.88 -2.93
C SER A 15 5.74 0.45 -2.43
N ILE A 16 4.98 -0.38 -3.16
CA ILE A 16 4.83 -1.81 -2.88
C ILE A 16 6.17 -2.52 -2.98
N VAL A 17 6.92 -2.33 -4.08
CA VAL A 17 8.23 -2.97 -4.28
C VAL A 17 9.22 -2.57 -3.19
N ILE A 18 9.22 -1.30 -2.76
CA ILE A 18 10.05 -0.83 -1.66
C ILE A 18 9.66 -1.51 -0.34
N ILE A 19 8.37 -1.65 -0.05
CA ILE A 19 7.90 -2.36 1.15
C ILE A 19 8.35 -3.83 1.09
N GLU A 20 8.11 -4.53 -0.02
CA GLU A 20 8.48 -5.94 -0.20
C GLU A 20 9.98 -6.15 0.07
N ASN A 21 10.84 -5.33 -0.52
CA ASN A 21 12.29 -5.42 -0.35
C ASN A 21 12.73 -5.22 1.10
N ARG A 22 12.11 -4.30 1.83
CA ARG A 22 12.42 -4.06 3.26
C ARG A 22 11.90 -5.19 4.14
N PHE A 23 10.73 -5.71 3.78
CA PHE A 23 10.07 -6.79 4.50
C PHE A 23 10.79 -8.14 4.37
N LEU A 24 11.69 -8.32 3.38
CA LEU A 24 12.52 -9.54 3.25
C LEU A 24 13.31 -9.90 4.51
N LYS A 25 13.66 -8.91 5.34
CA LYS A 25 14.41 -9.12 6.60
C LYS A 25 13.52 -9.55 7.76
N ILE A 26 12.20 -9.47 7.61
CA ILE A 26 11.20 -9.69 8.67
C ILE A 26 10.62 -11.09 8.49
N LYS A 27 10.80 -11.97 9.49
CA LYS A 27 10.29 -13.35 9.46
C LYS A 27 9.04 -13.50 10.33
N PHE A 28 9.03 -12.81 11.45
CA PHE A 28 7.95 -12.79 12.43
C PHE A 28 7.52 -11.35 12.70
N PRO A 29 6.28 -11.11 13.19
CA PRO A 29 5.85 -9.78 13.58
C PRO A 29 6.86 -9.09 14.52
N ASP A 30 7.34 -9.79 15.54
CA ASP A 30 8.22 -9.19 16.56
C ASP A 30 9.58 -8.71 16.01
N ASP A 31 10.00 -9.16 14.82
CA ASP A 31 11.19 -8.64 14.14
C ASP A 31 11.06 -7.15 13.78
N LEU A 32 9.84 -6.61 13.76
CA LEU A 32 9.55 -5.20 13.53
C LEU A 32 9.78 -4.32 14.77
N ILE A 33 9.91 -4.92 15.96
CA ILE A 33 9.99 -4.16 17.23
C ILE A 33 11.16 -4.57 18.13
N ASN A 34 11.80 -5.71 17.87
CA ASN A 34 12.87 -6.24 18.71
C ASN A 34 14.25 -5.60 18.48
N SER A 35 14.38 -4.66 17.54
CA SER A 35 15.62 -3.98 17.20
C SER A 35 15.38 -2.59 16.61
N GLU A 36 16.38 -1.71 16.67
CA GLU A 36 16.34 -0.37 16.04
C GLU A 36 16.14 -0.46 14.52
N ASP A 37 16.78 -1.45 13.87
CA ASP A 37 16.61 -1.74 12.45
C ASP A 37 15.17 -2.20 12.14
N GLY A 38 14.59 -3.05 12.99
CA GLY A 38 13.21 -3.50 12.89
C GLY A 38 12.22 -2.34 12.97
N ILE A 39 12.39 -1.46 13.96
CA ILE A 39 11.55 -0.26 14.16
C ILE A 39 11.70 0.68 12.96
N THR A 40 12.91 0.87 12.46
CA THR A 40 13.15 1.67 11.24
C THR A 40 12.41 1.08 10.04
N ILE A 41 12.39 -0.25 9.89
CA ILE A 41 11.63 -0.92 8.83
C ILE A 41 10.12 -0.70 9.03
N LEU A 42 9.61 -0.87 10.26
CA LEU A 42 8.21 -0.66 10.61
C LEU A 42 7.74 0.75 10.23
N ASP A 43 8.47 1.78 10.67
CA ASP A 43 8.17 3.18 10.37
C ASP A 43 8.17 3.43 8.87
N SER A 44 9.17 2.89 8.16
CA SER A 44 9.28 3.07 6.72
C SER A 44 8.17 2.36 5.95
N ILE A 45 7.70 1.20 6.41
CA ILE A 45 6.56 0.49 5.84
C ILE A 45 5.27 1.27 6.12
N ALA A 46 5.06 1.72 7.36
CA ALA A 46 3.89 2.48 7.77
C ALA A 46 3.70 3.74 6.91
N MET A 47 4.78 4.51 6.70
CA MET A 47 4.75 5.68 5.82
C MET A 47 4.38 5.34 4.37
N ARG A 48 4.92 4.25 3.83
CA ARG A 48 4.62 3.82 2.45
C ARG A 48 3.18 3.35 2.32
N LEU A 49 2.65 2.61 3.30
CA LEU A 49 1.25 2.19 3.33
C LEU A 49 0.30 3.39 3.40
N GLN A 50 0.60 4.41 4.22
CA GLN A 50 -0.16 5.67 4.23
C GLN A 50 -0.17 6.33 2.85
N ALA A 51 1.00 6.45 2.22
CA ALA A 51 1.14 7.06 0.89
C ALA A 51 0.38 6.29 -0.19
N ILE A 52 0.33 4.95 -0.12
CA ILE A 52 -0.50 4.12 -1.01
C ILE A 52 -1.98 4.50 -0.85
N GLY A 53 -2.49 4.57 0.39
CA GLY A 53 -3.88 4.96 0.67
C GLY A 53 -4.22 6.35 0.14
N ASP A 54 -3.32 7.33 0.30
CA ASP A 54 -3.49 8.68 -0.22
C ASP A 54 -3.50 8.75 -1.76
N ASN A 55 -2.69 7.94 -2.44
CA ASN A 55 -2.71 7.88 -3.90
C ASN A 55 -3.99 7.23 -4.43
N VAL A 56 -4.49 6.17 -3.78
CA VAL A 56 -5.82 5.60 -4.12
C VAL A 56 -6.93 6.64 -3.93
N LYS A 57 -6.90 7.39 -2.82
CA LYS A 57 -7.86 8.48 -2.58
C LYS A 57 -7.75 9.59 -3.64
N SER A 58 -6.54 9.86 -4.11
CA SER A 58 -6.31 10.84 -5.17
C SER A 58 -6.88 10.38 -6.51
N VAL A 59 -6.81 9.08 -6.84
CA VAL A 59 -7.47 8.52 -8.03
C VAL A 59 -8.98 8.77 -7.99
N VAL A 60 -9.64 8.53 -6.85
CA VAL A 60 -11.09 8.80 -6.70
C VAL A 60 -11.43 10.28 -6.88
N LYS A 61 -10.55 11.19 -6.45
CA LYS A 61 -10.72 12.64 -6.68
C LYS A 61 -10.58 13.04 -8.15
N LEU A 62 -9.69 12.37 -8.88
CA LEU A 62 -9.47 12.61 -10.31
C LEU A 62 -10.62 12.03 -11.15
N ASP A 63 -11.07 10.82 -10.83
CA ASP A 63 -12.20 10.15 -11.46
C ASP A 63 -12.91 9.23 -10.45
N SER A 64 -14.08 9.67 -9.99
CA SER A 64 -14.87 8.96 -8.98
C SER A 64 -15.39 7.59 -9.41
N GLN A 65 -15.39 7.28 -10.71
CA GLN A 65 -15.85 6.00 -11.24
C GLN A 65 -14.71 5.09 -11.69
N PHE A 66 -13.47 5.56 -11.70
CA PHE A 66 -12.34 4.80 -12.22
C PHE A 66 -12.17 3.45 -11.53
N LEU A 67 -12.17 3.44 -10.19
CA LEU A 67 -11.97 2.23 -9.40
C LEU A 67 -13.15 1.25 -9.47
N ASN A 68 -14.34 1.68 -9.90
CA ASN A 68 -15.49 0.79 -10.09
C ASN A 68 -15.25 -0.23 -11.22
N LYS A 69 -14.31 0.04 -12.12
CA LYS A 69 -13.87 -0.90 -13.17
C LYS A 69 -13.07 -2.09 -12.61
N TYR A 70 -12.60 -1.99 -11.36
CA TYR A 70 -11.74 -2.98 -10.71
C TYR A 70 -12.34 -3.43 -9.35
N PRO A 71 -13.54 -4.05 -9.33
CA PRO A 71 -14.28 -4.34 -8.10
C PRO A 71 -13.67 -5.44 -7.23
N ASN A 72 -12.74 -6.23 -7.77
CA ASN A 72 -12.07 -7.32 -7.04
C ASN A 72 -11.08 -6.81 -5.97
N THR A 73 -10.76 -5.51 -5.98
CA THR A 73 -9.89 -4.88 -4.98
C THR A 73 -10.72 -4.04 -4.00
N GLU A 74 -10.45 -4.21 -2.70
CA GLU A 74 -11.15 -3.49 -1.64
C GLU A 74 -10.61 -2.05 -1.47
N TRP A 75 -10.78 -1.20 -2.48
CA TRP A 75 -10.21 0.16 -2.54
C TRP A 75 -10.57 1.03 -1.33
N GLU A 76 -11.80 0.91 -0.82
CA GLU A 76 -12.25 1.64 0.35
C GLU A 76 -11.43 1.28 1.60
N LYS A 77 -11.09 0.00 1.77
CA LYS A 77 -10.24 -0.44 2.87
C LYS A 77 -8.81 0.08 2.71
N ILE A 78 -8.27 0.13 1.49
CA ILE A 78 -6.94 0.66 1.21
C ILE A 78 -6.88 2.16 1.53
N MET A 79 -7.91 2.94 1.19
CA MET A 79 -7.99 4.35 1.56
C MET A 79 -8.07 4.55 3.08
N LYS A 80 -8.89 3.74 3.76
CA LYS A 80 -9.07 3.80 5.22
C LYS A 80 -7.85 3.32 6.01
N MET A 81 -6.99 2.49 5.41
CA MET A 81 -5.77 1.98 6.04
C MET A 81 -4.88 3.11 6.55
N ARG A 82 -4.78 4.22 5.80
CA ARG A 82 -4.04 5.41 6.25
C ARG A 82 -4.55 5.93 7.59
N ASP A 83 -5.87 6.01 7.76
CA ASP A 83 -6.48 6.55 8.98
C ASP A 83 -6.19 5.65 10.19
N VAL A 84 -6.17 4.33 9.98
CA VAL A 84 -5.77 3.35 11.00
C VAL A 84 -4.33 3.55 11.42
N ILE A 85 -3.39 3.66 10.46
CA ILE A 85 -1.96 3.84 10.74
C ILE A 85 -1.69 5.19 11.41
N SER A 86 -2.35 6.27 10.97
CA SER A 86 -2.13 7.61 11.53
C SER A 86 -2.73 7.80 12.93
N HIS A 87 -3.87 7.19 13.24
CA HIS A 87 -4.54 7.39 14.54
C HIS A 87 -4.05 6.45 15.64
N HIS A 88 -3.52 5.27 15.27
CA HIS A 88 -3.03 4.27 16.22
C HIS A 88 -1.50 4.18 16.23
N TYR A 89 -0.77 5.21 15.81
CA TYR A 89 0.69 5.13 15.67
C TYR A 89 1.42 4.83 17.00
N GLU A 90 0.93 5.36 18.13
CA GLU A 90 1.46 5.05 19.48
C GLU A 90 1.16 3.61 19.97
N GLY A 91 0.32 2.87 19.23
CA GLY A 91 0.01 1.46 19.46
C GLY A 91 -0.09 0.70 18.13
N LEU A 92 0.79 1.04 17.18
CA LEU A 92 0.75 0.48 15.83
C LEU A 92 1.00 -1.01 15.97
N ASP A 93 -0.06 -1.78 15.78
CA ASP A 93 0.00 -3.23 15.91
C ASP A 93 0.90 -3.77 14.77
N HIS A 94 2.13 -4.07 15.15
CA HIS A 94 3.15 -4.60 14.24
C HIS A 94 2.71 -5.94 13.64
N GLU A 95 1.80 -6.68 14.29
CA GLU A 95 1.17 -7.86 13.72
C GLU A 95 0.22 -7.50 12.58
N ILE A 96 -0.55 -6.42 12.70
CA ILE A 96 -1.40 -5.93 11.60
C ILE A 96 -0.54 -5.52 10.41
N ILE A 97 0.54 -4.75 10.64
CA ILE A 97 1.44 -4.33 9.56
C ILE A 97 2.09 -5.55 8.89
N PHE A 98 2.58 -6.49 9.70
CA PHE A 98 3.13 -7.75 9.21
C PHE A 98 2.13 -8.51 8.33
N ASN A 99 0.88 -8.65 8.78
CA ASN A 99 -0.17 -9.34 8.03
C ASN A 99 -0.57 -8.59 6.75
N ILE A 100 -0.58 -7.25 6.74
CA ILE A 100 -0.78 -6.46 5.54
C ILE A 100 0.32 -6.75 4.52
N CYS A 101 1.58 -6.66 4.94
CA CYS A 101 2.74 -6.93 4.08
C CYS A 101 2.73 -8.36 3.53
N LYS A 102 2.40 -9.34 4.37
CA LYS A 102 2.42 -10.76 4.00
C LYS A 102 1.26 -11.17 3.09
N ASP A 103 0.03 -10.78 3.41
CA ASP A 103 -1.17 -11.36 2.80
C ASP A 103 -1.94 -10.41 1.87
N LYS A 104 -1.83 -9.10 2.09
CA LYS A 104 -2.66 -8.09 1.41
C LYS A 104 -1.88 -7.38 0.30
N LEU A 105 -0.64 -7.00 0.59
CA LEU A 105 0.20 -6.24 -0.33
C LEU A 105 0.47 -6.99 -1.65
N PRO A 106 0.73 -8.32 -1.67
CA PRO A 106 0.92 -9.04 -2.93
C PRO A 106 -0.34 -9.02 -3.82
N LYS A 107 -1.53 -9.07 -3.21
CA LYS A 107 -2.81 -9.01 -3.95
C LYS A 107 -3.07 -7.62 -4.53
N LEU A 108 -2.71 -6.58 -3.78
CA LEU A 108 -2.74 -5.21 -4.27
C LEU A 108 -1.78 -5.03 -5.45
N LYS A 109 -0.57 -5.57 -5.36
CA LYS A 109 0.44 -5.52 -6.44
C LYS A 109 -0.11 -6.04 -7.76
N ILE A 110 -0.69 -7.26 -7.75
CA ILE A 110 -1.30 -7.88 -8.93
C ILE A 110 -2.35 -6.97 -9.55
N SER A 111 -3.18 -6.34 -8.71
CA SER A 111 -4.26 -5.47 -9.16
C SER A 111 -3.72 -4.18 -9.78
N VAL A 112 -2.68 -3.60 -9.19
CA VAL A 112 -2.00 -2.39 -9.68
C VAL A 112 -1.28 -2.67 -11.00
N GLU A 113 -0.54 -3.76 -11.10
CA GLU A 113 0.14 -4.19 -12.33
C GLU A 113 -0.87 -4.42 -13.47
N PHE A 114 -2.01 -5.06 -13.17
CA PHE A 114 -3.09 -5.22 -14.13
C PHE A 114 -3.63 -3.86 -14.62
N ILE A 115 -3.92 -2.93 -13.71
CA ILE A 115 -4.41 -1.59 -14.07
C ILE A 115 -3.40 -0.86 -14.97
N LEU A 116 -2.12 -0.89 -14.61
CA LEU A 116 -1.05 -0.27 -15.41
C LEU A 116 -0.94 -0.90 -16.80
N SER A 117 -1.13 -2.22 -16.93
CA SER A 117 -1.14 -2.89 -18.24
C SER A 117 -2.29 -2.37 -19.12
N GLN A 118 -3.49 -2.19 -18.54
CA GLN A 118 -4.65 -1.65 -19.26
C GLN A 118 -4.44 -0.18 -19.67
N LEU A 119 -3.79 0.63 -18.82
CA LEU A 119 -3.51 2.03 -19.12
C LEU A 119 -2.43 2.22 -20.19
N ASN A 120 -1.49 1.27 -20.31
CA ASN A 120 -0.44 1.29 -21.33
C ASN A 120 -0.90 0.73 -22.69
N GLY A 121 -2.16 0.28 -22.81
CA GLY A 121 -2.75 -0.13 -24.08
C GLY A 121 -2.22 -1.47 -24.63
N VAL A 122 -1.90 -2.43 -23.75
CA VAL A 122 -1.52 -3.80 -24.13
C VAL A 122 -2.74 -4.72 -24.10
#